data_AF-A0A563CV60-F1
#
_entry.id   AF-A0A563CV60-F1
#
_cell.length_a   1.000
_cell.length_b   1.000
_cell.length_c   1.000
_cell.angle_alpha   90.00
_cell.angle_beta   90.00
_cell.angle_gamma   90.00
#
_symmetry.space_group_name_H-M   'P 1'
#
loop_
_entity.id
_entity.type
_entity.pdbx_description
1 polymer ?
#
loop_
_entity_poly.entity_id
_entity_poly.type
_entity_poly.pdbx_seq_one_letter_code
_entity_poly.pdbx_strand_id
1 'polypeptide(L)'
;MIKTNTIDTNSKETEETNSLVEDNWLDLASHFQTKVNKRTSEVSFLHTKAGFLITAAAVLLQVIVSLPKPTGCLAIVAFIASMILSFLSILISIVSMNMGKASSPLDPDSMILRLTEEPRMARYNFAKWLAKSYAKANEEFNRTYNRKYWLQIVSAVLLLASFFIIVILKGISIYV
;
A
#
# COMPACT_ATOMS: atom_id res chain seq x y z
N MET A 1 19.41 -65.55 -28.41
CA MET A 1 18.29 -64.67 -28.81
C MET A 1 18.13 -63.63 -27.69
N ILE A 2 18.77 -62.47 -27.83
CA ILE A 2 18.77 -61.43 -26.80
C ILE A 2 17.54 -60.56 -27.03
N LYS A 3 16.59 -60.57 -26.09
CA LYS A 3 15.48 -59.61 -26.05
C LYS A 3 16.04 -58.27 -25.62
N THR A 4 16.22 -57.35 -26.56
CA THR A 4 16.47 -55.94 -26.26
C THR A 4 15.16 -55.32 -25.80
N ASN A 5 15.07 -55.04 -24.50
CA ASN A 5 14.02 -54.21 -23.91
C ASN A 5 14.27 -52.75 -24.32
N THR A 6 13.67 -52.33 -25.42
CA THR A 6 13.53 -50.90 -25.76
C THR A 6 12.45 -50.32 -24.85
N ILE A 7 12.78 -50.07 -23.58
CA ILE A 7 11.91 -49.32 -22.67
C ILE A 7 12.01 -47.85 -23.06
N ASP A 8 10.84 -47.22 -23.20
CA ASP A 8 10.54 -45.82 -23.45
C ASP A 8 11.42 -44.81 -22.67
N THR A 9 12.67 -44.64 -23.08
CA THR A 9 13.52 -43.53 -22.62
C THR A 9 12.94 -42.18 -23.05
N ASN A 10 12.32 -42.14 -24.23
CA ASN A 10 11.72 -40.93 -24.78
C ASN A 10 10.46 -40.50 -23.99
N SER A 11 9.64 -41.44 -23.48
CA SER A 11 8.44 -41.05 -22.69
C SER A 11 8.81 -40.57 -21.29
N LYS A 12 9.82 -41.17 -20.65
CA LYS A 12 10.31 -40.75 -19.34
C LYS A 12 10.99 -39.39 -19.36
N GLU A 13 11.85 -39.12 -20.35
CA GLU A 13 12.45 -37.77 -20.50
C GLU A 13 11.39 -36.71 -20.78
N THR A 14 10.33 -37.05 -21.51
CA THR A 14 9.21 -36.13 -21.80
C THR A 14 8.31 -35.91 -20.57
N GLU A 15 8.07 -36.93 -19.73
CA GLU A 15 7.37 -36.78 -18.45
C GLU A 15 8.16 -35.98 -17.42
N GLU A 16 9.47 -36.23 -17.28
CA GLU A 16 10.35 -35.51 -16.35
C GLU A 16 10.52 -34.03 -16.75
N THR A 17 10.58 -33.72 -18.04
CA THR A 17 10.59 -32.33 -18.51
C THR A 17 9.24 -31.65 -18.33
N ASN A 18 8.13 -32.34 -18.53
CA ASN A 18 6.80 -31.77 -18.28
C ASN A 18 6.56 -31.52 -16.79
N SER A 19 7.01 -32.42 -15.89
CA SER A 19 6.90 -32.21 -14.44
C SER A 19 7.76 -31.03 -13.95
N LEU A 20 9.00 -30.90 -14.46
CA LEU A 20 9.86 -29.75 -14.16
C LEU A 20 9.28 -28.42 -14.67
N VAL A 21 8.59 -28.44 -15.80
CA VAL A 21 7.89 -27.26 -16.33
C VAL A 21 6.69 -26.92 -15.45
N GLU A 22 5.89 -27.91 -15.04
CA GLU A 22 4.74 -27.73 -14.16
C GLU A 22 5.11 -27.20 -12.77
N ASP A 23 6.18 -27.72 -12.16
CA ASP A 23 6.74 -27.24 -10.89
C ASP A 23 7.21 -25.78 -11.00
N ASN A 24 7.82 -25.38 -12.12
CA ASN A 24 8.22 -23.99 -12.37
C ASN A 24 7.01 -23.04 -12.51
N TRP A 25 5.92 -23.50 -13.12
CA TRP A 25 4.69 -22.69 -13.21
C TRP A 25 4.00 -22.56 -11.85
N LEU A 26 4.04 -23.61 -11.03
CA LEU A 26 3.48 -23.61 -9.70
C LEU A 26 4.29 -22.73 -8.74
N ASP A 27 5.63 -22.78 -8.83
CA ASP A 27 6.52 -21.88 -8.08
C ASP A 27 6.28 -20.41 -8.49
N LEU A 28 6.17 -20.13 -9.78
CA LEU A 28 5.85 -18.79 -10.27
C LEU A 28 4.49 -18.28 -9.80
N ALA A 29 3.46 -19.14 -9.82
CA ALA A 29 2.13 -18.80 -9.30
C ALA A 29 2.17 -18.52 -7.79
N SER A 30 2.91 -19.32 -7.03
CA SER A 30 3.12 -19.11 -5.59
C SER A 30 3.86 -17.80 -5.29
N HIS A 31 4.84 -17.45 -6.14
CA HIS A 31 5.58 -16.21 -6.05
C HIS A 31 4.68 -14.99 -6.31
N PHE A 32 3.81 -15.07 -7.33
CA PHE A 32 2.83 -14.02 -7.59
C PHE A 32 1.79 -13.89 -6.49
N GLN A 33 1.28 -15.02 -5.97
CA GLN A 33 0.34 -15.02 -4.84
C GLN A 33 0.96 -14.36 -3.61
N THR A 34 2.21 -14.70 -3.28
CA THR A 34 2.95 -14.09 -2.17
C THR A 34 3.09 -12.58 -2.36
N LYS A 35 3.42 -12.14 -3.58
CA LYS A 35 3.57 -10.72 -3.91
C LYS A 35 2.24 -9.95 -3.82
N VAL A 36 1.14 -10.54 -4.27
CA VAL A 36 -0.20 -9.96 -4.15
C VAL A 36 -0.63 -9.88 -2.68
N ASN A 37 -0.45 -10.95 -1.91
CA ASN A 37 -0.74 -10.97 -0.47
C ASN A 37 0.05 -9.90 0.29
N LYS A 38 1.34 -9.76 -0.02
CA LYS A 38 2.18 -8.69 0.54
C LYS A 38 1.62 -7.31 0.24
N ARG A 39 1.28 -7.00 -1.02
CA ARG A 39 0.68 -5.70 -1.38
C ARG A 39 -0.64 -5.42 -0.67
N THR A 40 -1.51 -6.43 -0.59
CA THR A 40 -2.79 -6.32 0.13
C THR A 40 -2.56 -6.03 1.61
N SER A 41 -1.61 -6.74 2.23
CA SER A 41 -1.24 -6.51 3.63
C SER A 41 -0.64 -5.12 3.87
N GLU A 42 0.22 -4.63 2.97
CA GLU A 42 0.84 -3.30 3.04
C GLU A 42 -0.21 -2.18 2.89
N VAL A 43 -1.16 -2.33 1.97
CA VAL A 43 -2.28 -1.39 1.82
C VAL A 43 -3.20 -1.42 3.05
N SER A 44 -3.52 -2.60 3.57
CA SER A 44 -4.32 -2.74 4.79
C SER A 44 -3.61 -2.09 5.99
N PHE A 45 -2.30 -2.30 6.12
CA PHE A 45 -1.49 -1.66 7.15
C PHE A 45 -1.51 -0.13 7.03
N LEU A 46 -1.32 0.42 5.82
CA LEU A 46 -1.44 1.87 5.60
C LEU A 46 -2.83 2.39 5.98
N HIS A 47 -3.89 1.67 5.66
CA HIS A 47 -5.26 2.07 5.99
C HIS A 47 -5.47 2.11 7.51
N THR A 48 -5.01 1.07 8.22
CA THR A 48 -5.04 1.01 9.68
C THR A 48 -4.22 2.13 10.31
N LYS A 49 -3.02 2.42 9.78
CA LYS A 49 -2.16 3.52 10.24
C LYS A 49 -2.83 4.88 10.05
N ALA A 50 -3.50 5.12 8.93
CA ALA A 50 -4.25 6.36 8.72
C ALA A 50 -5.45 6.46 9.67
N GLY A 51 -6.17 5.37 9.91
CA GLY A 51 -7.24 5.32 10.91
C GLY A 51 -6.74 5.69 12.31
N PHE A 52 -5.59 5.13 12.72
CA PHE A 52 -4.95 5.49 13.98
C PHE A 52 -4.59 6.99 14.05
N LEU A 53 -4.02 7.56 12.99
CA LEU A 53 -3.69 8.98 12.93
C LEU A 53 -4.93 9.87 13.06
N ILE A 54 -6.06 9.49 12.43
CA ILE A 54 -7.34 10.20 12.56
C ILE A 54 -7.82 10.16 14.02
N THR A 55 -7.84 8.98 14.65
CA THR A 55 -8.27 8.85 16.04
C THR A 55 -7.37 9.64 16.99
N ALA A 56 -6.06 9.55 16.83
CA ALA A 56 -5.10 10.31 17.64
C ALA A 56 -5.29 11.82 17.48
N ALA A 57 -5.52 12.30 16.25
CA ALA A 57 -5.74 13.71 15.97
C ALA A 57 -7.07 14.20 16.59
N ALA A 58 -8.13 13.39 16.52
CA ALA A 58 -9.41 13.70 17.12
C ALA A 58 -9.34 13.79 18.65
N VAL A 59 -8.64 12.85 19.29
CA VAL A 59 -8.39 12.89 20.75
C VAL A 59 -7.58 14.13 21.12
N LEU A 60 -6.52 14.45 20.37
CA LEU A 60 -5.71 15.65 20.62
C LEU A 60 -6.56 16.92 20.48
N LEU A 61 -7.38 17.02 19.44
CA LEU A 61 -8.29 18.16 19.23
C LEU A 61 -9.30 18.30 20.38
N GLN A 62 -9.84 17.18 20.87
CA GLN A 62 -10.75 17.17 22.02
C GLN A 62 -10.04 17.66 23.29
N VAL A 63 -8.79 17.25 23.51
CA VAL A 63 -7.97 17.77 24.61
C VAL A 63 -7.79 19.27 24.48
N ILE A 64 -7.38 19.76 23.29
CA ILE A 64 -7.15 21.18 23.02
C ILE A 64 -8.41 22.02 23.32
N VAL A 65 -9.56 21.61 22.79
CA VAL A 65 -10.84 22.32 22.97
C VAL A 65 -11.30 22.33 24.43
N SER A 66 -10.93 21.31 25.20
CA SER A 66 -11.28 21.19 26.62
C SER A 66 -10.36 22.00 27.54
N LEU A 67 -9.25 22.53 27.04
CA LEU A 67 -8.34 23.35 27.83
C LEU A 67 -8.94 24.73 28.13
N PRO A 68 -8.61 25.33 29.30
CA PRO A 68 -8.95 26.72 29.58
C PRO A 68 -8.41 27.64 28.49
N LYS A 69 -9.24 28.61 28.07
CA LYS A 69 -8.88 29.52 26.98
C LYS A 69 -7.68 30.39 27.40
N PRO A 70 -6.63 30.49 26.57
CA PRO A 70 -5.49 31.34 26.88
C PRO A 70 -5.88 32.82 26.86
N THR A 71 -5.27 33.61 27.73
CA THR A 71 -5.52 35.06 27.87
C THR A 71 -4.47 35.92 27.17
N GLY A 72 -3.23 35.43 27.01
CA GLY A 72 -2.16 36.16 26.33
C GLY A 72 -2.24 36.03 24.80
N CYS A 73 -2.00 37.12 24.06
CA CYS A 73 -2.04 37.13 22.59
C CYS A 73 -1.19 36.03 21.95
N LEU A 74 0.05 35.82 22.44
CA LEU A 74 0.95 34.79 21.91
C LEU A 74 0.42 33.36 22.18
N ALA A 75 -0.20 33.16 23.34
CA ALA A 75 -0.83 31.90 23.72
C ALA A 75 -2.09 31.61 22.89
N ILE A 76 -2.88 32.64 22.55
CA ILE A 76 -4.04 32.52 21.64
C ILE A 76 -3.58 32.09 20.24
N VAL A 77 -2.55 32.74 19.68
CA VAL A 77 -2.02 32.39 18.35
C VAL A 77 -1.52 30.95 18.31
N ALA A 78 -0.74 30.53 19.30
CA ALA A 78 -0.23 29.16 19.38
C ALA A 78 -1.36 28.13 19.60
N PHE A 79 -2.39 28.47 20.38
CA PHE A 79 -3.58 27.63 20.53
C PHE A 79 -4.32 27.41 19.21
N ILE A 80 -4.60 28.49 18.46
CA ILE A 80 -5.26 28.40 17.15
C ILE A 80 -4.40 27.60 16.15
N ALA A 81 -3.09 27.87 16.12
CA ALA A 81 -2.16 27.13 15.26
C ALA A 81 -2.20 25.62 15.55
N SER A 82 -2.21 25.22 16.83
CA SER A 82 -2.28 23.81 17.22
C SER A 82 -3.58 23.13 16.76
N MET A 83 -4.74 23.82 16.83
CA MET A 83 -6.00 23.30 16.30
C MET A 83 -5.94 23.10 14.78
N ILE A 84 -5.42 24.08 14.05
CA ILE A 84 -5.30 24.01 12.58
C ILE A 84 -4.39 22.84 12.18
N LEU A 85 -3.25 22.68 12.86
CA LEU A 85 -2.33 21.56 12.64
C LEU A 85 -2.99 20.20 12.86
N SER A 86 -3.72 20.04 13.96
CA SER A 86 -4.48 18.82 14.27
C SER A 86 -5.55 18.53 13.21
N PHE A 87 -6.31 19.55 12.80
CA PHE A 87 -7.34 19.40 11.78
C PHE A 87 -6.75 19.05 10.40
N LEU A 88 -5.64 19.68 10.02
CA LEU A 88 -4.95 19.38 8.77
C LEU A 88 -4.41 17.94 8.75
N SER A 89 -3.94 17.44 9.90
CA SER A 89 -3.53 16.05 10.05
C SER A 89 -4.66 15.05 9.77
N ILE A 90 -5.89 15.35 10.23
CA ILE A 90 -7.08 14.56 9.93
C ILE A 90 -7.36 14.56 8.42
N LEU A 91 -7.39 15.74 7.79
CA LEU A 91 -7.66 15.86 6.36
C LEU A 91 -6.65 15.08 5.52
N ILE A 92 -5.35 15.20 5.82
CA ILE A 92 -4.30 14.47 5.11
C ILE A 92 -4.45 12.96 5.29
N SER A 93 -4.81 12.50 6.48
CA SER A 93 -5.04 11.07 6.74
C SER A 93 -6.25 10.54 5.97
N ILE A 94 -7.36 11.29 5.91
CA ILE A 94 -8.54 10.95 5.11
C ILE A 94 -8.18 10.90 3.61
N VAL A 95 -7.46 11.89 3.11
CA VAL A 95 -7.00 11.93 1.71
C VAL A 95 -6.08 10.73 1.42
N SER A 96 -5.21 10.35 2.34
CA SER A 96 -4.35 9.17 2.19
C SER A 96 -5.16 7.86 2.14
N MET A 97 -6.21 7.72 2.95
CA MET A 97 -7.12 6.56 2.89
C MET A 97 -7.87 6.50 1.56
N ASN A 98 -8.40 7.65 1.10
CA ASN A 98 -9.23 7.75 -0.10
C ASN A 98 -8.43 7.85 -1.41
N MET A 99 -7.11 8.03 -1.35
CA MET A 99 -6.26 7.92 -2.54
C MET A 99 -6.47 6.56 -3.20
N GLY A 100 -6.72 6.57 -4.51
CA GLY A 100 -7.26 5.45 -5.26
C GLY A 100 -6.65 4.07 -4.99
N LYS A 101 -7.42 3.03 -5.31
CA LYS A 101 -6.93 1.66 -5.34
C LYS A 101 -5.79 1.60 -6.35
N ALA A 102 -4.61 1.19 -5.91
CA ALA A 102 -3.52 0.91 -6.85
C ALA A 102 -4.01 -0.16 -7.85
N SER A 103 -3.69 0.03 -9.12
CA SER A 103 -4.07 -0.88 -10.20
C SER A 103 -3.63 -2.31 -9.87
N SER A 104 -4.58 -3.25 -9.99
CA SER A 104 -4.25 -4.66 -9.85
C SER A 104 -3.35 -5.06 -11.02
N PRO A 105 -2.25 -5.80 -10.80
CA PRO A 105 -1.45 -6.37 -11.89
C PRO A 105 -2.23 -7.33 -12.79
N LEU A 106 -3.41 -7.74 -12.35
CA LEU A 106 -4.43 -8.48 -13.10
C LEU A 106 -5.74 -7.72 -12.96
N ASP A 107 -5.88 -6.60 -13.64
CA ASP A 107 -7.18 -5.97 -13.78
C ASP A 107 -8.03 -6.83 -14.74
N PRO A 108 -9.11 -7.47 -14.28
CA PRO A 108 -9.86 -8.44 -15.07
C PRO A 108 -10.38 -7.83 -16.37
N ASP A 109 -10.74 -6.56 -16.37
CA ASP A 109 -11.22 -5.84 -17.57
C ASP A 109 -10.11 -5.73 -18.63
N SER A 110 -8.89 -5.38 -18.21
CA SER A 110 -7.74 -5.32 -19.12
C SER A 110 -7.37 -6.68 -19.71
N MET A 111 -7.55 -7.75 -18.93
CA MET A 111 -7.26 -9.12 -19.36
C MET A 111 -8.33 -9.62 -20.33
N ILE A 112 -9.61 -9.38 -20.03
CA ILE A 112 -10.76 -9.71 -20.88
C ILE A 112 -10.64 -8.96 -22.22
N LEU A 113 -10.37 -7.66 -22.18
CA LEU A 113 -10.21 -6.85 -23.39
C LEU A 113 -9.07 -7.40 -24.27
N ARG A 114 -7.92 -7.71 -23.67
CA ARG A 114 -6.77 -8.27 -24.42
C ARG A 114 -7.07 -9.64 -25.04
N LEU A 115 -7.75 -10.52 -24.29
CA LEU A 115 -8.17 -11.84 -24.76
C LEU A 115 -9.23 -11.76 -25.86
N THR A 116 -10.06 -10.71 -25.84
CA THR A 116 -11.13 -10.48 -26.82
C THR A 116 -10.58 -9.83 -28.11
N GLU A 117 -9.63 -8.90 -28.00
CA GLU A 117 -9.01 -8.23 -29.16
C GLU A 117 -8.02 -9.11 -29.91
N GLU A 118 -7.27 -9.97 -29.21
CA GLU A 118 -6.26 -10.84 -29.81
C GLU A 118 -6.49 -12.33 -29.45
N PRO A 119 -7.61 -12.94 -29.88
CA PRO A 119 -7.99 -14.30 -29.47
C PRO A 119 -7.03 -15.39 -29.99
N ARG A 120 -6.19 -15.07 -30.98
CA ARG A 120 -5.18 -15.99 -31.56
C ARG A 120 -3.75 -15.66 -31.11
N MET A 121 -3.57 -14.89 -30.04
CA MET A 121 -2.25 -14.53 -29.55
C MET A 121 -1.43 -15.78 -29.21
N ALA A 122 -0.20 -15.87 -29.75
CA ALA A 122 0.71 -16.96 -29.41
C ALA A 122 1.06 -16.93 -27.92
N ARG A 123 1.22 -18.12 -27.30
CA ARG A 123 1.51 -18.28 -25.86
C ARG A 123 2.69 -17.40 -25.39
N TYR A 124 3.75 -17.33 -26.19
CA TYR A 124 4.91 -16.49 -25.89
C TYR A 124 4.58 -14.98 -25.84
N ASN A 125 3.78 -14.50 -26.80
CA ASN A 125 3.37 -13.10 -26.85
C ASN A 125 2.43 -12.75 -25.68
N PHE A 126 1.58 -13.69 -25.27
CA PHE A 126 0.72 -13.55 -24.10
C PHE A 126 1.53 -13.50 -22.80
N ALA A 127 2.50 -14.40 -22.63
CA ALA A 127 3.41 -14.40 -21.48
C ALA A 127 4.22 -13.08 -21.39
N LYS A 128 4.73 -12.59 -22.52
CA LYS A 128 5.46 -11.32 -22.60
C LYS A 128 4.56 -10.13 -22.26
N TRP A 129 3.32 -10.12 -22.73
CA TRP A 129 2.35 -9.09 -22.39
C TRP A 129 2.01 -9.12 -20.90
N LEU A 130 1.72 -10.29 -20.33
CA LEU A 130 1.45 -10.47 -18.90
C LEU A 130 2.61 -9.92 -18.06
N ALA A 131 3.84 -10.33 -18.34
CA ALA A 131 5.02 -9.85 -17.62
C ALA A 131 5.13 -8.31 -17.64
N LYS A 132 4.84 -7.68 -18.79
CA LYS A 132 4.83 -6.22 -18.93
C LYS A 132 3.71 -5.56 -18.12
N SER A 133 2.50 -6.13 -18.14
CA SER A 133 1.36 -5.65 -17.35
C SER A 133 1.64 -5.72 -15.85
N TYR A 134 2.25 -6.82 -15.39
CA TYR A 134 2.68 -6.99 -14.00
C TYR A 134 3.74 -5.97 -13.57
N ALA A 135 4.74 -5.71 -14.42
CA ALA A 135 5.78 -4.73 -14.15
C ALA A 135 5.18 -3.32 -14.02
N LYS A 136 4.31 -2.94 -14.96
CA LYS A 136 3.64 -1.64 -14.97
C LYS A 136 2.75 -1.44 -13.72
N ALA A 137 1.95 -2.43 -13.36
CA ALA A 137 1.12 -2.36 -12.16
C ALA A 137 1.94 -2.36 -10.87
N ASN A 138 3.14 -2.98 -10.86
CA ASN A 138 4.05 -2.86 -9.72
C ASN A 138 4.58 -1.43 -9.55
N GLU A 139 4.93 -0.78 -10.66
CA GLU A 139 5.40 0.61 -10.66
C GLU A 139 4.30 1.57 -10.20
N GLU A 140 3.08 1.42 -10.73
CA GLU A 140 1.92 2.22 -10.34
C GLU A 140 1.52 2.00 -8.88
N PHE A 141 1.58 0.75 -8.40
CA PHE A 141 1.39 0.41 -6.99
C PHE A 141 2.43 1.11 -6.12
N ASN A 142 3.73 0.97 -6.42
CA ASN A 142 4.79 1.57 -5.63
C ASN A 142 4.68 3.09 -5.59
N ARG A 143 4.33 3.73 -6.71
CA ARG A 143 4.12 5.18 -6.77
C ARG A 143 2.97 5.62 -5.86
N THR A 144 1.85 4.91 -5.90
CA THR A 144 0.67 5.22 -5.07
C THR A 144 0.95 4.95 -3.60
N TYR A 145 1.58 3.80 -3.29
CA TYR A 145 1.99 3.41 -1.95
C TYR A 145 2.94 4.45 -1.33
N ASN A 146 4.01 4.83 -2.04
CA ASN A 146 4.97 5.83 -1.56
C ASN A 146 4.28 7.17 -1.30
N ARG A 147 3.34 7.58 -2.15
CA ARG A 147 2.59 8.83 -1.95
C ARG A 147 1.70 8.75 -0.70
N LYS A 148 0.97 7.66 -0.50
CA LYS A 148 0.17 7.43 0.72
C LYS A 148 1.02 7.44 1.98
N TYR A 149 2.14 6.72 1.94
CA TYR A 149 3.10 6.64 3.04
C TYR A 149 3.68 8.00 3.39
N TRP A 150 4.10 8.79 2.40
CA TRP A 150 4.63 10.13 2.61
C TRP A 150 3.59 11.08 3.21
N LEU A 151 2.33 11.05 2.74
CA LEU A 151 1.24 11.81 3.35
C LEU A 151 1.03 11.44 4.83
N GLN A 152 1.13 10.15 5.18
CA GLN A 152 1.01 9.71 6.58
C GLN A 152 2.19 10.19 7.43
N ILE A 153 3.41 10.26 6.89
CA ILE A 153 4.55 10.87 7.60
C ILE A 153 4.26 12.34 7.88
N VAL A 154 3.82 13.10 6.87
CA VAL A 154 3.49 14.52 7.03
C VAL A 154 2.40 14.71 8.07
N SER A 155 1.33 13.91 8.03
CA SER A 155 0.26 13.93 9.04
C SER A 155 0.79 13.65 10.46
N ALA A 156 1.67 12.66 10.63
CA ALA A 156 2.28 12.36 11.94
C ALA A 156 3.14 13.52 12.45
N VAL A 157 3.94 14.16 11.59
CA VAL A 157 4.76 15.32 11.95
C VAL A 157 3.90 16.51 12.37
N LEU A 158 2.80 16.79 11.65
CA LEU A 158 1.87 17.87 12.01
C LEU A 158 1.22 17.61 13.37
N LEU A 159 0.87 16.35 13.65
CA LEU A 159 0.26 15.95 14.92
C LEU A 159 1.25 16.10 16.08
N LEU A 160 2.51 15.68 15.89
CA LEU A 160 3.58 15.90 16.86
C LEU A 160 3.81 17.39 17.12
N ALA A 161 3.89 18.20 16.06
CA ALA A 161 4.05 19.66 16.21
C ALA A 161 2.88 20.28 16.99
N SER A 162 1.64 19.89 16.68
CA SER A 162 0.44 20.32 17.41
C SER A 162 0.53 19.97 18.91
N PHE A 163 0.91 18.73 19.21
CA PHE A 163 1.09 18.27 20.59
C PHE A 163 2.18 19.06 21.34
N PHE A 164 3.36 19.24 20.73
CA PHE A 164 4.46 20.00 21.35
C PHE A 164 4.08 21.44 21.65
N ILE A 165 3.37 22.11 20.75
CA ILE A 165 2.90 23.48 20.97
C ILE A 165 2.04 23.54 22.23
N ILE A 166 1.09 22.61 22.38
CA ILE A 166 0.19 22.56 23.54
C ILE A 166 0.92 22.26 24.84
N VAL A 167 1.86 21.31 24.82
CA VAL A 167 2.68 20.96 25.99
C VAL A 167 3.51 22.17 26.43
N ILE A 168 4.15 22.89 25.50
CA ILE A 168 4.93 24.10 25.80
C ILE A 168 4.02 25.19 26.39
N LEU A 169 2.85 25.41 25.80
CA LEU A 169 1.87 26.40 26.27
C LEU A 169 1.44 26.12 27.73
N LYS A 170 1.23 24.84 28.06
CA LYS A 170 0.91 24.41 29.43
C LYS A 170 2.10 24.46 30.36
N GLY A 171 3.28 24.05 29.91
CA GLY A 171 4.52 24.14 30.69
C GLY A 171 4.79 25.58 31.10
N ILE A 172 4.72 26.53 30.17
CA ILE A 172 4.90 27.96 30.46
C ILE A 172 3.83 28.46 31.46
N SER A 173 2.58 28.01 31.33
CA SER A 173 1.50 28.39 32.26
C SER A 173 1.65 27.84 33.69
N ILE A 174 2.54 26.88 33.96
CA ILE A 174 2.81 26.37 35.31
C ILE A 174 3.91 27.20 36.00
N TYR A 175 4.79 27.84 35.22
CA TYR A 175 5.93 28.61 35.73
C TYR A 175 5.68 30.12 35.86
N VAL A 176 4.50 30.62 35.46
CA VAL A 176 4.06 32.02 35.59
C VAL A 176 2.91 32.09 36.58
#